data_AF-A0A366DFX5-F1
#
_entry.id   AF-A0A366DFX5-F1
#
_cell.length_a   1.000
_cell.length_b   1.000
_cell.length_c   1.000
_cell.angle_alpha   90.00
_cell.angle_beta   90.00
_cell.angle_gamma   90.00
#
_symmetry.space_group_name_H-M   'P 1'
#
loop_
_entity.id
_entity.type
_entity.pdbx_description
1 polymer ?
#
loop_
_entity_poly.entity_id
_entity_poly.type
_entity_poly.pdbx_seq_one_letter_code
_entity_poly.pdbx_strand_id
1 'polypeptide(L)' 'MAWTMRLSEAEEAALTAQADSEGRSKQEITRDAVRDYLMRHRQWDSPLVGDEETFDLGGAIGKDDIRDAMNRSA' A
#
# COMPACT_ATOMS: atom_id res chain seq x y z
N MET A 1 -5.77 8.23 22.60
CA MET A 1 -4.65 9.18 22.41
C MET A 1 -4.98 10.02 21.18
N ALA A 2 -5.15 11.34 21.34
CA ALA A 2 -5.30 12.25 20.21
C ALA A 2 -3.90 12.66 19.75
N TRP A 3 -3.60 12.48 18.46
CA TRP A 3 -2.31 12.87 17.88
C TRP A 3 -2.50 14.16 17.09
N THR A 4 -1.70 15.19 17.41
CA THR A 4 -1.77 16.49 16.74
C THR A 4 -0.63 16.60 15.74
N MET A 5 -0.93 16.50 14.45
CA MET A 5 0.03 16.78 13.37
C MET A 5 0.07 18.28 13.08
N ARG A 6 1.27 18.79 12.76
CA ARG A 6 1.46 20.17 12.30
C ARG A 6 1.70 20.13 10.81
N LEU A 7 0.71 20.59 10.05
CA LEU A 7 0.79 20.72 8.60
C LEU A 7 1.06 22.18 8.24
N SER A 8 1.80 22.40 7.16
CA SER A 8 1.82 23.71 6.50
C SER A 8 0.45 24.05 5.92
N GLU A 9 0.21 25.33 5.64
CA GLU A 9 -1.07 25.78 5.08
C GLU A 9 -1.40 25.08 3.75
N ALA A 10 -0.38 24.87 2.89
CA ALA A 10 -0.54 24.16 1.63
C ALA A 10 -0.92 22.69 1.82
N GLU A 11 -0.32 22.00 2.79
CA GLU A 11 -0.64 20.61 3.11
C GLU A 11 -2.04 20.46 3.71
N GLU A 12 -2.45 21.38 4.58
CA GLU A 12 -3.80 21.41 5.15
C GLU A 12 -4.87 21.67 4.06
N ALA A 13 -4.58 22.57 3.11
CA ALA A 13 -5.45 22.82 1.97
C ALA A 13 -5.59 21.58 1.07
N ALA A 14 -4.49 20.89 0.80
CA ALA A 14 -4.50 19.65 0.02
C ALA A 14 -5.30 18.53 0.73
N LEU A 15 -5.11 18.36 2.04
CA LEU A 15 -5.86 17.38 2.83
C LEU A 15 -7.36 17.70 2.88
N THR A 16 -7.72 18.99 2.91
CA THR A 16 -9.12 19.43 2.82
C THR A 16 -9.73 19.08 1.47
N ALA A 17 -9.06 19.43 0.37
CA ALA A 17 -9.54 19.11 -0.97
C ALA A 17 -9.73 17.60 -1.18
N GLN A 18 -8.82 16.79 -0.63
CA GLN A 18 -8.95 15.33 -0.68
C GLN A 18 -10.15 14.84 0.14
N ALA A 19 -10.32 15.31 1.37
CA ALA A 19 -11.46 14.98 2.23
C ALA A 19 -12.80 15.29 1.56
N ASP A 20 -12.91 16.45 0.92
CA ASP A 20 -14.09 16.87 0.17
C ASP A 20 -14.34 15.96 -1.04
N SER A 21 -13.29 15.59 -1.77
CA SER A 21 -13.40 14.72 -2.95
C SER A 21 -13.77 13.27 -2.62
N GLU A 22 -13.30 12.75 -1.48
CA GLU A 22 -13.55 11.38 -1.03
C GLU A 22 -14.82 11.26 -0.18
N GLY A 23 -15.37 12.38 0.32
CA GLY A 23 -16.50 12.38 1.25
C GLY A 23 -16.15 11.76 2.61
N ARG A 24 -14.88 11.84 3.02
CA ARG A 24 -14.32 11.19 4.23
C ARG A 24 -13.74 12.23 5.18
N SER A 25 -13.61 11.88 6.46
CA SER A 25 -12.95 12.79 7.39
C SER A 25 -11.44 12.85 7.16
N LYS A 26 -10.84 14.03 7.39
CA LYS A 26 -9.38 14.22 7.37
C LYS A 26 -8.66 13.22 8.29
N GLN A 27 -9.26 12.89 9.43
CA GLN A 27 -8.68 11.97 10.39
C GLN A 27 -8.62 10.52 9.87
N GLU A 28 -9.63 10.09 9.10
CA GLU A 28 -9.62 8.78 8.44
C GLU A 28 -8.57 8.73 7.34
N ILE A 29 -8.51 9.76 6.50
CA ILE A 29 -7.52 9.86 5.42
C ILE A 29 -6.10 9.81 5.98
N THR A 30 -5.79 10.64 6.99
CA THR A 30 -4.46 10.64 7.61
C THR A 30 -4.14 9.30 8.27
N ARG A 31 -5.11 8.66 8.93
CA ARG A 31 -4.89 7.35 9.56
C ARG A 31 -4.52 6.29 8.51
N ASP A 32 -5.25 6.26 7.41
CA ASP A 32 -5.01 5.28 6.35
C ASP A 32 -3.70 5.57 5.62
N ALA A 33 -3.41 6.83 5.31
CA ALA A 33 -2.14 7.22 4.69
C ALA A 33 -0.93 6.81 5.55
N VAL A 34 -1.00 7.01 6.88
CA VAL A 34 0.07 6.57 7.79
C VAL A 34 0.15 5.04 7.83
N ARG A 35 -0.98 4.33 7.87
CA ARG A 35 -1.00 2.86 7.82
C ARG A 35 -0.33 2.35 6.54
N ASP A 36 -0.70 2.90 5.39
CA ASP A 36 -0.19 2.49 4.09
C ASP A 36 1.31 2.77 3.98
N TYR A 37 1.77 3.93 4.46
CA TYR A 37 3.19 4.24 4.56
C TYR A 37 3.92 3.19 5.42
N LEU A 38 3.42 2.91 6.62
CA LEU A 38 4.05 1.93 7.51
C LEU A 38 4.09 0.53 6.90
N MET A 39 3.03 0.10 6.22
CA MET A 39 3.00 -1.22 5.58
C MET A 39 3.93 -1.29 4.38
N ARG A 40 4.01 -0.24 3.57
CA ARG A 40 4.90 -0.16 2.40
C ARG A 40 6.37 -0.15 2.80
N HIS A 41 6.69 0.49 3.92
CA HIS A 41 8.06 0.60 4.43
C HIS A 41 8.41 -0.46 5.47
N ARG A 42 7.50 -1.41 5.73
CA ARG A 42 7.76 -2.51 6.67
C ARG A 42 8.78 -3.46 6.05
N GLN A 43 10.00 -3.40 6.55
CA GLN A 43 11.05 -4.37 6.27
C GLN A 43 11.05 -5.43 7.36
N TRP A 44 11.26 -6.67 6.95
CA TRP A 44 11.41 -7.80 7.85
C TRP A 44 12.88 -8.19 7.82
N ASP A 45 13.51 -8.28 8.99
CA ASP A 45 14.93 -8.65 9.08
C ASP A 45 15.17 -10.10 8.63
N SER A 46 14.15 -10.95 8.72
CA SER A 46 14.15 -12.33 8.24
C SER A 46 12.82 -12.68 7.57
N PRO A 47 12.79 -13.69 6.68
CA PRO A 47 11.54 -14.23 6.14
C PRO A 47 10.56 -14.58 7.24
N LEU A 48 9.29 -14.30 6.95
CA LEU A 48 8.15 -14.47 7.84
C LEU A 48 7.79 -15.94 8.07
N VAL A 49 8.19 -16.80 7.12
CA VAL A 49 8.08 -18.26 7.14
C VAL A 49 9.37 -18.84 6.55
N GLY A 50 9.79 -20.01 7.03
CA GLY A 50 10.92 -20.74 6.43
C GLY A 50 10.53 -21.41 5.13
N ASP A 51 11.50 -21.75 4.28
CA ASP A 51 11.25 -22.37 2.95
C ASP A 51 10.36 -23.62 3.04
N GLU A 52 10.48 -24.39 4.13
CA GLU A 52 9.68 -25.59 4.41
C GLU A 52 8.18 -25.30 4.64
N GLU A 53 7.87 -24.07 5.06
CA GLU A 53 6.51 -23.56 5.30
C GLU A 53 6.00 -22.71 4.12
N THR A 54 6.85 -22.46 3.12
CA THR A 54 6.46 -21.72 1.92
C THR A 54 5.74 -22.62 0.91
N PHE A 55 4.91 -22.00 0.07
CA PHE A 55 4.30 -22.68 -1.07
C PHE A 55 5.10 -22.36 -2.32
N ASP A 56 5.60 -23.38 -3.00
CA ASP A 56 6.27 -23.22 -4.30
C ASP A 56 5.25 -22.73 -5.34
N LEU A 57 5.36 -21.46 -5.73
CA LEU A 57 4.53 -20.87 -6.79
C LEU A 57 5.05 -21.20 -8.20
N GLY A 58 6.08 -22.04 -8.29
CA GLY A 58 6.79 -22.41 -9.50
C GLY A 58 8.04 -21.57 -9.75
N GLY A 59 8.63 -21.74 -10.93
CA GLY A 59 9.80 -20.97 -11.35
C GLY A 59 9.51 -19.47 -11.52
N ALA A 60 10.58 -18.69 -11.68
CA ALA A 60 10.47 -17.26 -11.94
C ALA A 60 9.58 -16.98 -13.16
N ILE A 61 8.58 -16.12 -13.00
CA ILE A 61 7.70 -15.70 -14.08
C ILE A 61 8.52 -14.87 -15.09
N GLY A 62 8.69 -15.41 -16.29
CA GLY A 62 9.34 -14.75 -17.40
C GLY A 62 8.42 -13.75 -18.12
N LYS A 63 9.01 -12.91 -18.97
CA LYS A 63 8.25 -11.97 -19.81
C LYS A 63 7.28 -12.70 -20.75
N ASP A 64 7.66 -13.88 -21.21
CA ASP A 64 6.83 -14.68 -22.12
C ASP A 64 5.62 -15.28 -21.38
N ASP A 65 5.79 -15.72 -20.12
CA ASP A 65 4.68 -16.21 -19.29
C ASP A 65 3.63 -15.12 -19.04
N ILE A 66 4.07 -13.87 -18.78
CA ILE A 66 3.18 -12.70 -18.60
C ILE A 66 2.42 -12.43 -19.91
N ARG A 67 3.12 -12.46 -21.05
CA ARG A 67 2.52 -12.20 -22.36
C ARG A 67 1.48 -13.25 -22.72
N ASP A 68 1.76 -14.52 -22.46
CA ASP A 68 0.84 -15.62 -22.74
C ASP A 68 -0.39 -15.57 -21.83
N ALA A 69 -0.21 -15.25 -20.55
CA ALA A 69 -1.33 -15.07 -19.61
C ALA A 69 -2.25 -13.91 -20.01
N MET A 70 -1.69 -12.78 -20.45
CA MET A 70 -2.46 -11.61 -20.88
C MET A 70 -3.21 -11.82 -22.21
N ASN A 71 -2.71 -12.71 -23.08
CA ASN A 71 -3.30 -12.98 -24.39
C ASN A 71 -4.14 -14.27 -24.43
N ARG A 72 -4.22 -15.02 -23.33
CA ARG A 72 -5.22 -16.08 -23.19
C ARG A 72 -6.60 -15.42 -23.12
N SER A 73 -7.40 -15.63 -24.16
CA SER A 73 -8.83 -15.30 -24.11
C SER A 73 -9.45 -16.08 -22.93
N ALA A 74 -10.26 -15.38 -22.13
CA ALA A 74 -10.98 -15.94 -20.98
C ALA A 74 -11.89 -17.12 -21.35
#